data_AF-A0A0N1LZZ4-F1
#
_entry.id   AF-A0A0N1LZZ4-F1
#
_cell.length_a   1.000
_cell.length_b   1.000
_cell.length_c   1.000
_cell.angle_alpha   90.00
_cell.angle_beta   90.00
_cell.angle_gamma   90.00
#
_symmetry.space_group_name_H-M   'P 1'
#
loop_
_entity.id
_entity.type
_entity.pdbx_description
1 polymer ?
#
loop_
_entity_poly.entity_id
_entity_poly.type
_entity_poly.pdbx_seq_one_letter_code
_entity_poly.pdbx_strand_id
1 'polypeptide(L)'
;MDLSMLSDMLYQLKIANQELTAAFEKETGFSLTRYQLLHVLHAQTRCTQNQLQAALRIDSAAVTRHLKILEDKGFVTRSRNKDNNREIFVALTAKAIDDLAACNDKHAQDQESLGIRLTASEAQQLQGLLTKLIQ
;
A
#
# COMPACT_ATOMS: atom_id res chain seq x y z
N MET A 1 -25.59 -3.65 -16.67
CA MET A 1 -24.86 -4.84 -16.20
C MET A 1 -25.87 -5.69 -15.45
N ASP A 2 -26.10 -6.93 -15.88
CA ASP A 2 -26.95 -7.85 -15.13
C ASP A 2 -26.20 -8.39 -13.89
N LEU A 3 -26.93 -9.08 -13.01
CA LEU A 3 -26.41 -9.57 -11.74
C LEU A 3 -25.33 -10.65 -11.91
N SER A 4 -25.42 -11.49 -12.94
CA SER A 4 -24.44 -12.54 -13.21
C SER A 4 -23.11 -11.92 -13.60
N MET A 5 -23.14 -10.99 -14.56
CA MET A 5 -21.97 -10.26 -15.03
C MET A 5 -21.29 -9.49 -13.89
N LEU A 6 -22.08 -8.83 -13.03
CA LEU A 6 -21.53 -8.14 -11.85
C LEU A 6 -20.85 -9.12 -10.88
N SER A 7 -21.50 -10.24 -10.58
CA SER A 7 -20.97 -11.26 -9.68
C SER A 7 -19.63 -11.82 -10.19
N ASP A 8 -19.58 -12.19 -11.47
CA ASP A 8 -18.38 -12.73 -12.10
C ASP A 8 -17.24 -11.72 -12.08
N MET A 9 -17.52 -10.45 -12.41
CA MET A 9 -16.53 -9.37 -12.37
C MET A 9 -15.95 -9.17 -10.96
N LEU A 10 -16.81 -9.11 -9.93
CA LEU A 10 -16.37 -8.96 -8.55
C LEU A 10 -15.55 -10.16 -8.06
N TYR A 11 -15.90 -11.37 -8.50
CA TYR A 11 -15.13 -12.57 -8.17
C TYR A 11 -13.76 -12.57 -8.84
N GLN A 12 -13.66 -12.19 -10.12
CA GLN A 12 -12.37 -12.03 -10.81
C GLN A 12 -11.49 -10.98 -10.14
N LEU A 13 -12.06 -9.84 -9.73
CA LEU A 13 -11.34 -8.81 -8.99
C LEU A 13 -10.79 -9.36 -7.65
N LYS A 14 -11.56 -10.18 -6.94
CA LYS A 14 -11.12 -10.84 -5.71
C LYS A 14 -9.93 -11.76 -5.95
N ILE A 15 -9.99 -12.63 -6.97
CA ILE A 15 -8.90 -13.56 -7.29
C ILE A 15 -7.64 -12.79 -7.71
N ALA A 16 -7.78 -11.82 -8.62
CA ALA A 16 -6.67 -10.97 -9.04
C ALA A 16 -6.03 -10.24 -7.85
N ASN A 17 -6.82 -9.69 -6.93
CA ASN A 17 -6.30 -9.07 -5.73
C ASN A 17 -5.49 -10.06 -4.87
N GLN A 18 -5.97 -11.29 -4.66
CA GLN A 18 -5.26 -12.31 -3.87
C GLN A 18 -3.92 -12.70 -4.51
N GLU A 19 -3.91 -12.97 -5.80
CA GLU A 19 -2.70 -13.42 -6.50
C GLU A 19 -1.67 -12.30 -6.65
N LEU A 20 -2.11 -11.11 -7.09
CA LEU A 20 -1.20 -9.99 -7.34
C LEU A 20 -0.62 -9.42 -6.04
N THR A 21 -1.38 -9.38 -4.95
CA THR A 21 -0.83 -8.93 -3.66
C THR A 21 0.21 -9.91 -3.10
N ALA A 22 0.01 -11.22 -3.28
CA ALA A 22 0.98 -12.23 -2.89
C ALA A 22 2.25 -12.16 -3.75
N ALA A 23 2.11 -11.98 -5.06
CA ALA A 23 3.24 -11.77 -5.97
C ALA A 23 4.04 -10.52 -5.59
N PHE A 24 3.34 -9.40 -5.34
CA PHE A 24 3.96 -8.15 -4.89
C PHE A 24 4.76 -8.33 -3.59
N GLU A 25 4.21 -9.03 -2.59
CA GLU A 25 4.93 -9.26 -1.33
C GLU A 25 6.14 -10.18 -1.50
N LYS A 26 6.05 -11.19 -2.38
CA LYS A 26 7.17 -12.07 -2.69
C LYS A 26 8.33 -11.33 -3.35
N GLU A 27 8.04 -10.41 -4.25
CA GLU A 27 9.05 -9.67 -5.00
C GLU A 27 9.66 -8.53 -4.18
N THR A 28 8.83 -7.72 -3.53
CA THR A 28 9.28 -6.52 -2.82
C THR A 28 9.71 -6.80 -1.38
N GLY A 29 9.27 -7.92 -0.79
CA GLY A 29 9.40 -8.19 0.65
C GLY A 29 8.42 -7.40 1.53
N PHE A 30 7.54 -6.60 0.93
CA PHE A 30 6.53 -5.81 1.62
C PHE A 30 5.12 -6.24 1.21
N SER A 31 4.22 -6.42 2.18
CA SER A 31 2.79 -6.47 1.85
C SER A 31 2.39 -5.16 1.17
N LEU A 32 1.47 -5.23 0.21
CA LEU A 32 0.95 -4.06 -0.49
C LEU A 32 0.50 -2.94 0.47
N THR A 33 -0.29 -3.24 1.49
CA THR A 33 -0.79 -2.23 2.44
C THR A 33 0.32 -1.53 3.22
N ARG A 34 1.32 -2.29 3.70
CA ARG A 34 2.50 -1.71 4.38
C ARG A 34 3.34 -0.86 3.44
N TYR A 35 3.52 -1.30 2.19
CA TYR A 35 4.21 -0.52 1.18
C TYR A 35 3.50 0.81 0.91
N GLN A 36 2.17 0.80 0.77
CA GLN A 36 1.36 2.01 0.62
C GLN A 36 1.46 2.95 1.83
N LEU A 37 1.46 2.42 3.06
CA LEU A 37 1.69 3.24 4.27
C LEU A 37 3.05 3.94 4.23
N LEU A 38 4.10 3.22 3.86
CA LEU A 38 5.45 3.77 3.75
C LEU A 38 5.52 4.83 2.64
N HIS A 39 4.83 4.63 1.52
CA HIS A 39 4.79 5.60 0.42
C HIS A 39 4.06 6.91 0.81
N VAL A 40 2.93 6.80 1.53
CA VAL A 40 2.24 7.98 2.08
C VAL A 40 3.13 8.74 3.06
N LEU A 41 3.82 8.03 3.96
CA LEU A 41 4.79 8.62 4.90
C LEU A 41 6.03 9.21 4.20
N HIS A 42 6.41 8.70 3.04
CA HIS A 42 7.51 9.26 2.27
C HIS A 42 7.13 10.61 1.65
N ALA A 43 5.91 10.71 1.12
CA ALA A 43 5.38 11.96 0.56
C ALA A 43 5.11 13.02 1.65
N GLN A 44 4.79 12.59 2.86
CA GLN A 44 4.46 13.43 4.00
C GLN A 44 5.41 13.09 5.15
N THR A 45 6.49 13.87 5.32
CA THR A 45 7.60 13.62 6.29
C THR A 45 7.12 13.20 7.69
N ARG A 46 5.91 13.63 8.10
CA ARG A 46 5.24 13.22 9.32
C ARG A 46 3.72 13.19 9.12
N CYS A 47 3.08 12.07 9.47
CA CYS A 47 1.62 11.93 9.47
C CYS A 47 1.12 11.50 10.84
N THR A 48 -0.14 11.79 11.15
CA THR A 48 -0.86 11.12 12.23
C THR A 48 -1.36 9.75 11.78
N GLN A 49 -1.54 8.83 12.73
CA GLN A 49 -2.16 7.53 12.45
C GLN A 49 -3.56 7.67 11.80
N ASN A 50 -4.34 8.69 12.19
CA ASN A 50 -5.66 8.96 11.61
C ASN A 50 -5.56 9.41 10.14
N GLN A 51 -4.53 10.19 9.79
CA GLN A 51 -4.28 10.55 8.38
C GLN A 51 -3.94 9.33 7.54
N LEU A 52 -3.11 8.42 8.06
CA LEU A 52 -2.80 7.15 7.39
C LEU A 52 -4.04 6.27 7.22
N GLN A 53 -4.90 6.23 8.26
CA GLN A 53 -6.19 5.53 8.21
C GLN A 53 -7.07 6.06 7.07
N ALA A 54 -7.24 7.37 7.00
CA ALA A 54 -8.05 8.02 5.98
C ALA A 54 -7.46 7.82 4.58
N ALA A 55 -6.14 7.95 4.42
CA ALA A 55 -5.47 7.79 3.14
C ALA A 55 -5.64 6.39 2.54
N LEU A 56 -5.54 5.34 3.37
CA LEU A 56 -5.65 3.96 2.90
C LEU A 56 -7.07 3.36 3.02
N ARG A 57 -8.03 4.11 3.58
CA ARG A 57 -9.42 3.66 3.79
C ARG A 57 -9.52 2.32 4.54
N ILE A 58 -8.66 2.12 5.53
CA ILE A 58 -8.67 0.94 6.41
C ILE A 58 -9.14 1.33 7.82
N ASP A 59 -9.52 0.37 8.65
CA ASP A 59 -9.94 0.66 10.01
C ASP A 59 -8.75 0.94 10.96
N SER A 60 -9.04 1.54 12.12
CA SER A 60 -8.01 1.92 13.09
C SER A 60 -7.23 0.72 13.66
N ALA A 61 -7.86 -0.44 13.82
CA ALA A 61 -7.18 -1.64 14.31
C ALA A 61 -6.22 -2.19 13.25
N ALA A 62 -6.62 -2.18 11.98
CA ALA A 62 -5.76 -2.56 10.85
C ALA A 62 -4.53 -1.65 10.74
N VAL A 63 -4.71 -0.32 10.78
CA VAL A 63 -3.58 0.62 10.75
C VAL A 63 -2.64 0.37 11.93
N THR A 64 -3.19 0.21 13.14
CA THR A 64 -2.38 -0.05 14.34
C THR A 64 -1.54 -1.33 14.20
N ARG A 65 -2.13 -2.40 13.66
CA ARG A 65 -1.43 -3.67 13.42
C ARG A 65 -0.31 -3.51 12.40
N HIS A 66 -0.57 -2.83 11.28
CA HIS A 66 0.44 -2.59 10.25
C HIS A 66 1.60 -1.73 10.76
N LEU A 67 1.29 -0.64 11.47
CA LEU A 67 2.29 0.24 12.05
C LEU A 67 3.14 -0.46 13.11
N LYS A 68 2.55 -1.32 13.94
CA LYS A 68 3.32 -2.13 14.89
C LYS A 68 4.34 -3.01 14.17
N ILE A 69 3.92 -3.73 13.13
CA ILE A 69 4.83 -4.59 12.33
C ILE A 69 5.94 -3.76 11.67
N LEU A 70 5.62 -2.58 11.15
CA LEU A 70 6.61 -1.69 10.55
C LEU A 70 7.60 -1.16 11.58
N GLU A 71 7.13 -0.80 12.77
CA GLU A 71 7.98 -0.33 13.88
C GLU A 71 8.89 -1.44 14.41
N ASP A 72 8.36 -2.65 14.60
CA ASP A 72 9.13 -3.82 15.02
C ASP A 72 10.23 -4.19 14.01
N LYS A 73 10.00 -3.92 12.71
CA LYS A 73 11.00 -4.09 11.64
C LYS A 73 11.92 -2.87 11.44
N GLY A 74 11.77 -1.81 12.24
CA GLY A 74 12.61 -0.62 12.19
C GLY A 74 12.32 0.31 11.01
N PHE A 75 11.14 0.22 10.38
CA PHE A 75 10.76 1.06 9.25
C PHE A 75 10.09 2.38 9.64
N VAL A 76 9.41 2.41 10.79
CA VAL A 76 8.74 3.62 11.28
C VAL A 76 9.05 3.85 12.74
N THR A 77 8.89 5.09 13.18
CA THR A 77 8.84 5.47 14.58
C THR A 77 7.48 6.05 14.91
N ARG A 78 6.96 5.76 16.11
CA ARG A 78 5.74 6.36 16.62
C ARG A 78 6.00 7.22 17.84
N SER A 79 5.40 8.40 17.87
CA SER A 79 5.49 9.33 19.01
C SER A 79 4.13 9.95 19.29
N ARG A 80 3.78 10.10 20.58
CA ARG A 80 2.58 10.84 20.96
C ARG A 80 2.77 12.32 20.64
N ASN A 81 1.73 12.96 20.14
CA ASN A 81 1.72 14.40 20.01
C ASN A 81 1.73 15.05 21.41
N LYS A 82 2.69 15.94 21.66
CA LYS A 82 2.85 16.64 22.95
C LYS A 82 1.69 17.59 23.24
N ASP A 83 1.09 18.15 22.19
CA ASP A 83 -0.01 19.12 22.30
C ASP A 83 -1.37 18.40 22.40
N ASN A 84 -1.45 17.15 21.94
CA ASN A 84 -2.64 16.32 21.98
C ASN A 84 -2.30 14.84 22.11
N ASN A 85 -2.21 14.32 23.34
CA ASN A 85 -1.79 12.92 23.60
C ASN A 85 -2.70 11.83 22.99
N ARG A 86 -3.87 12.22 22.43
CA ARG A 86 -4.76 11.34 21.67
C ARG A 86 -4.25 11.08 20.25
N GLU A 87 -3.34 11.90 19.75
CA GLU A 87 -2.71 11.73 18.43
C GLU A 87 -1.37 11.02 18.54
N ILE A 88 -1.14 10.12 17.59
CA ILE A 88 0.13 9.43 17.41
C ILE A 88 0.67 9.86 16.06
N PHE A 89 1.82 10.50 16.09
CA PHE A 89 2.60 10.77 14.89
C PHE A 89 3.45 9.57 14.51
N VAL A 90 3.58 9.38 13.21
CA VAL A 90 4.34 8.33 12.57
C VAL A 90 5.31 8.98 11.60
N ALA A 91 6.55 8.52 11.59
CA ALA A 91 7.58 8.97 10.66
C ALA A 91 8.41 7.79 10.14
N LEU A 92 8.92 7.89 8.91
CA LEU A 92 9.88 6.93 8.36
C LEU A 92 11.21 7.01 9.11
N THR A 93 11.89 5.87 9.22
CA THR A 93 13.30 5.82 9.59
C THR A 93 14.18 6.01 8.35
N ALA A 94 15.46 6.36 8.55
CA ALA A 94 16.44 6.36 7.47
C ALA A 94 16.52 5.00 6.76
N LYS A 95 16.49 3.92 7.54
CA LYS A 95 16.43 2.55 7.02
C LYS A 95 15.27 2.34 6.04
N ALA A 96 14.08 2.85 6.34
CA ALA A 96 12.94 2.71 5.43
C ALA A 96 13.14 3.44 4.11
N ILE A 97 13.73 4.62 4.16
CA ILE A 97 14.01 5.41 2.95
C ILE A 97 15.00 4.64 2.05
N ASP A 98 16.08 4.11 2.63
CA ASP A 98 17.08 3.33 1.90
C ASP A 98 16.49 2.04 1.32
N ASP A 99 15.72 1.28 2.11
CA ASP A 99 15.09 0.04 1.65
C ASP A 99 14.05 0.29 0.54
N LEU A 100 13.28 1.39 0.61
CA LEU A 100 12.32 1.76 -0.43
C LEU A 100 13.03 2.17 -1.73
N ALA A 101 14.14 2.91 -1.65
CA ALA A 101 14.94 3.26 -2.81
C ALA A 101 15.50 1.99 -3.49
N ALA A 102 16.08 1.08 -2.70
CA ALA A 102 16.59 -0.19 -3.20
C ALA A 102 15.49 -1.09 -3.81
N CYS A 103 14.27 -1.04 -3.24
CA CYS A 103 13.12 -1.75 -3.80
C CYS A 103 12.72 -1.21 -5.19
N ASN A 104 12.69 0.12 -5.34
CA ASN A 104 12.37 0.76 -6.62
C ASN A 104 13.43 0.46 -7.69
N ASP A 105 14.71 0.52 -7.33
CA ASP A 105 15.81 0.26 -8.26
C ASP A 105 15.79 -1.18 -8.79
N LYS A 106 15.53 -2.16 -7.91
CA LYS A 106 15.37 -3.57 -8.31
C LYS A 106 14.22 -3.75 -9.29
N HIS A 107 13.06 -3.17 -8.98
CA HIS A 107 11.89 -3.27 -9.85
C HIS A 107 12.13 -2.59 -11.22
N ALA A 108 12.86 -1.48 -11.26
CA ALA A 108 13.20 -0.81 -12.52
C ALA A 108 14.16 -1.63 -13.39
N GLN A 109 15.02 -2.45 -12.79
CA GLN A 109 15.95 -3.33 -13.50
C GLN A 109 15.26 -4.62 -13.98
N ASP A 110 14.29 -5.13 -13.22
CA ASP A 110 13.57 -6.36 -13.54
C ASP A 110 12.24 -6.06 -14.27
N GLN A 111 12.30 -5.85 -15.60
CA GLN A 111 11.13 -5.52 -16.44
C GLN A 111 10.01 -6.59 -16.47
N GLU A 112 10.25 -7.80 -15.98
CA GLU A 112 9.29 -8.93 -15.98
C GLU A 112 8.62 -9.18 -14.62
N SER A 113 8.92 -8.37 -13.60
CA SER A 113 8.97 -8.85 -12.22
C SER A 113 7.64 -9.23 -11.54
N LEU A 114 6.49 -8.65 -11.94
CA LEU A 114 5.18 -9.03 -11.35
C LEU A 114 4.37 -10.04 -12.19
N GLY A 115 4.88 -10.48 -13.35
CA GLY A 115 4.11 -11.34 -14.27
C GLY A 115 2.83 -10.69 -14.82
N ILE A 116 2.69 -9.37 -14.69
CA ILE A 116 1.55 -8.61 -15.19
C ILE A 116 1.72 -8.47 -16.71
N ARG A 117 0.78 -9.04 -17.46
CA ARG A 117 0.81 -9.05 -18.94
C ARG A 117 0.18 -7.80 -19.58
N LEU A 118 -0.05 -6.76 -18.80
CA LEU A 118 -0.68 -5.53 -19.27
C LEU A 118 0.40 -4.62 -19.86
N THR A 119 0.10 -4.06 -21.03
CA THR A 119 0.83 -2.89 -21.54
C THR A 119 0.58 -1.68 -20.64
N ALA A 120 1.44 -0.66 -20.73
CA ALA A 120 1.27 0.58 -19.99
C ALA A 120 -0.11 1.23 -20.24
N SER A 121 -0.62 1.18 -21.48
CA SER A 121 -1.94 1.70 -21.83
C SER A 121 -3.07 0.91 -21.17
N GLU A 122 -2.99 -0.42 -21.16
CA GLU A 122 -4.00 -1.27 -20.51
C GLU A 122 -4.00 -1.09 -18.99
N ALA A 123 -2.80 -0.97 -18.38
CA ALA A 123 -2.67 -0.69 -16.96
C ALA A 123 -3.30 0.67 -16.58
N GLN A 124 -3.06 1.71 -17.38
CA GLN A 124 -3.68 3.02 -17.19
C GLN A 124 -5.21 2.96 -17.38
N GLN A 125 -5.70 2.21 -18.37
CA GLN A 125 -7.13 2.01 -18.56
C GLN A 125 -7.77 1.28 -17.37
N LEU A 126 -7.14 0.19 -16.90
CA LEU A 126 -7.59 -0.56 -15.73
C LEU A 126 -7.62 0.32 -14.48
N GLN A 127 -6.59 1.13 -14.25
CA GLN A 127 -6.58 2.09 -13.14
C GLN A 127 -7.76 3.07 -13.21
N GLY A 128 -8.08 3.58 -14.41
CA GLY A 128 -9.24 4.46 -14.61
C GLY A 128 -10.57 3.77 -14.31
N LEU A 129 -10.74 2.52 -14.76
CA LEU A 129 -11.94 1.73 -14.50
C LEU A 129 -12.09 1.39 -13.00
N LEU A 130 -11.02 0.97 -12.33
CA LEU A 130 -11.01 0.71 -10.89
C LEU A 130 -11.36 1.97 -10.08
N THR A 131 -10.82 3.12 -10.47
CA THR A 131 -11.15 4.40 -9.84
C THR A 131 -12.64 4.72 -9.99
N LYS A 132 -13.19 4.51 -11.19
CA LYS A 132 -14.63 4.73 -11.46
C LYS A 132 -15.54 3.76 -10.68
N LEU A 133 -15.07 2.56 -10.32
CA LEU A 133 -15.85 1.60 -9.54
C LEU A 133 -16.01 2.00 -8.06
N ILE A 134 -15.12 2.83 -7.53
CA ILE A 134 -15.04 3.17 -6.09
C ILE A 134 -15.57 4.60 -5.81
N GLN A 135 -15.90 5.36 -6.86
CA GLN A 135 -16.57 6.67 -6.79
C GLN A 135 -18.09 6.50 -6.75
#